data_AF-A0A9D9FXZ8-F1
#
_entry.id   AF-A0A9D9FXZ8-F1
#
_cell.length_a   1.000
_cell.length_b   1.000
_cell.length_c   1.000
_cell.angle_alpha   90.00
_cell.angle_beta   90.00
_cell.angle_gamma   90.00
#
_symmetry.space_group_name_H-M   'P 1'
#
loop_
_entity.id
_entity.type
_entity.pdbx_description
1 polymer ?
#
loop_
_entity_poly.entity_id
_entity_poly.type
_entity_poly.pdbx_seq_one_letter_code
_entity_poly.pdbx_strand_id
1 'polypeptide(L)'
;MIAPNPQTGMKPPPAPPRAWTNTRIAGNVLMALWAIAGISLAAYLLGNLEKPILQALMPLLSGDWATWAEQRLATHEFDSFLERYGAKYLQGFLVTLQIVGLSLLFGALLSVPIALARSSKWKIFSRPAYAYVYFFRGTPLLAQTFLIYYGFGSFRPELQSIGLWWFFRDAFYCVVFAFSLNTSAYQAEILRGAVQNITKGQWEGAAALGLSRPVTFFKVILPQALMVALRPYGNEIILMIKGSAIAAIITIYDVMGETRRAYSRTYDFQAYIWAAVIYLMIVETLRRVWDRIEARLTRHLKR
;
A
#
# COMPACT_ATOMS: atom_id res chain seq x y z
N MET A 1 34.19 -29.19 -5.55
CA MET A 1 34.60 -30.60 -5.27
C MET A 1 35.74 -30.53 -4.28
N ILE A 2 35.64 -31.20 -3.13
CA ILE A 2 36.70 -31.20 -2.13
C ILE A 2 37.83 -32.10 -2.68
N ALA A 3 39.05 -31.57 -2.76
CA ALA A 3 40.18 -32.30 -3.33
C ALA A 3 40.47 -33.57 -2.49
N PRO A 4 40.88 -34.69 -3.12
CA PRO A 4 41.28 -35.90 -2.40
C PRO A 4 42.45 -35.59 -1.45
N ASN A 5 42.54 -36.31 -0.34
CA ASN A 5 43.63 -36.10 0.62
C ASN A 5 44.98 -36.37 -0.06
N PRO A 6 45.91 -35.39 -0.11
CA PRO A 6 47.16 -35.52 -0.86
C PRO A 6 48.12 -36.60 -0.33
N GLN A 7 47.94 -37.09 0.91
CA GLN A 7 48.78 -38.16 1.46
C GLN A 7 48.22 -39.57 1.22
N THR A 8 46.92 -39.72 0.98
CA THR A 8 46.27 -41.05 0.90
C THR A 8 45.47 -41.27 -0.39
N GLY A 9 45.31 -40.25 -1.23
CA GLY A 9 44.57 -40.31 -2.50
C GLY A 9 43.06 -40.56 -2.37
N MET A 10 42.57 -40.83 -1.15
CA MET A 10 41.18 -41.17 -0.91
C MET A 10 40.29 -39.92 -0.89
N LYS A 11 39.17 -39.99 -1.60
CA LYS A 11 38.12 -38.98 -1.51
C LYS A 11 37.46 -39.09 -0.13
N PRO A 12 37.20 -37.96 0.56
CA PRO A 12 36.51 -38.00 1.84
C PRO A 12 35.13 -38.67 1.68
N PRO A 13 34.69 -39.46 2.69
CA PRO A 13 33.39 -40.10 2.64
C PRO A 13 32.27 -39.06 2.49
N PRO A 14 31.15 -39.40 1.82
CA PRO A 14 30.03 -38.50 1.70
C PRO A 14 29.56 -38.06 3.08
N ALA A 15 29.26 -36.77 3.23
CA ALA A 15 28.77 -36.24 4.49
C ALA A 15 27.52 -37.01 4.94
N PRO A 16 27.38 -37.34 6.24
CA PRO A 16 26.22 -38.07 6.73
C PRO A 16 24.94 -37.28 6.42
N PRO A 17 23.83 -37.96 6.10
CA PRO A 17 22.57 -37.28 5.82
C PRO A 17 22.19 -36.43 7.04
N ARG A 18 21.98 -35.13 6.82
CA ARG A 18 21.56 -34.22 7.90
C ARG A 18 20.21 -34.68 8.45
N ALA A 19 20.18 -35.02 9.73
CA ALA A 19 18.93 -35.30 10.45
C ALA A 19 17.99 -34.09 10.36
N TRP A 20 16.69 -34.36 10.26
CA TRP A 20 15.69 -33.30 10.27
C TRP A 20 15.61 -32.70 11.66
N THR A 21 15.83 -31.39 11.76
CA THR A 21 15.62 -30.64 13.00
C THR A 21 14.13 -30.36 13.18
N ASN A 22 13.67 -30.25 14.43
CA ASN A 22 12.29 -29.88 14.75
C ASN A 22 11.87 -28.56 14.07
N THR A 23 12.81 -27.62 13.90
CA THR A 23 12.60 -26.36 13.18
C THR A 23 12.31 -26.56 11.69
N ARG A 24 12.97 -27.51 11.02
CA ARG A 24 12.71 -27.86 9.61
C ARG A 24 11.38 -28.59 9.44
N ILE A 25 11.04 -29.47 10.38
CA ILE A 25 9.75 -30.17 10.37
C ILE A 25 8.63 -29.14 10.53
N ALA A 26 8.70 -28.27 11.54
CA ALA A 26 7.74 -27.21 11.76
C ALA A 26 7.61 -26.26 10.56
N GLY A 27 8.75 -25.87 9.95
CA GLY A 27 8.76 -25.05 8.74
C GLY A 27 8.04 -25.71 7.57
N ASN A 28 8.30 -27.00 7.32
CA ASN A 28 7.66 -27.73 6.22
C ASN A 28 6.17 -27.99 6.47
N VAL A 29 5.77 -28.26 7.72
CA VAL A 29 4.35 -28.38 8.10
C VAL A 29 3.62 -27.05 7.89
N LEU A 30 4.21 -25.93 8.30
CA LEU A 30 3.64 -24.60 8.08
C LEU A 30 3.48 -24.30 6.58
N MET A 31 4.49 -24.64 5.77
CA MET A 31 4.44 -24.48 4.32
C MET A 31 3.36 -25.37 3.67
N ALA A 32 3.22 -26.61 4.13
CA ALA A 32 2.18 -27.51 3.66
C ALA A 32 0.77 -27.00 4.00
N LEU A 33 0.56 -26.49 5.22
CA LEU A 33 -0.70 -25.86 5.63
C LEU A 33 -1.02 -24.64 4.76
N TRP A 34 -0.03 -23.80 4.48
CA TRP A 34 -0.20 -22.66 3.58
C TRP A 34 -0.54 -23.07 2.15
N ALA A 35 0.12 -24.12 1.63
CA ALA A 35 -0.17 -24.64 0.31
C ALA A 35 -1.60 -25.21 0.22
N ILE A 36 -2.02 -25.97 1.23
CA ILE A 36 -3.39 -26.51 1.32
C ILE A 36 -4.40 -25.38 1.40
N ALA A 37 -4.18 -24.38 2.27
CA ALA A 37 -5.07 -23.22 2.38
C ALA A 37 -5.17 -22.46 1.05
N GLY A 38 -4.05 -22.28 0.35
CA GLY A 38 -4.01 -21.64 -0.97
C GLY A 38 -4.77 -22.43 -2.04
N ILE A 39 -4.60 -23.75 -2.09
CA ILE A 39 -5.32 -24.63 -3.03
C ILE A 39 -6.83 -24.62 -2.72
N SER A 40 -7.21 -24.74 -1.45
CA SER A 40 -8.61 -24.69 -1.02
C SER A 40 -9.26 -23.35 -1.37
N LEU A 41 -8.55 -22.24 -1.19
CA LEU A 41 -9.02 -20.92 -1.60
C LEU A 41 -9.19 -20.84 -3.13
N ALA A 42 -8.22 -21.33 -3.90
CA ALA A 42 -8.31 -21.33 -5.36
C ALA A 42 -9.50 -22.18 -5.84
N ALA A 43 -9.71 -23.37 -5.27
CA ALA A 43 -10.86 -24.22 -5.58
C ALA A 43 -12.19 -23.55 -5.22
N TYR A 44 -12.26 -22.87 -4.07
CA TYR A 44 -13.43 -22.09 -3.67
C TYR A 44 -13.71 -20.93 -4.64
N LEU A 45 -12.68 -20.19 -5.06
CA LEU A 45 -12.82 -19.10 -6.03
C LEU A 45 -13.29 -19.61 -7.40
N LEU A 46 -12.74 -20.74 -7.86
CA LEU A 46 -13.17 -21.38 -9.12
C LEU A 46 -14.61 -21.87 -9.03
N GLY A 47 -15.01 -22.46 -7.90
CA GLY A 47 -16.39 -22.89 -7.66
C GLY A 47 -17.40 -21.74 -7.61
N ASN A 48 -16.97 -20.54 -7.27
CA ASN A 48 -17.80 -19.34 -7.11
C ASN A 48 -17.63 -18.31 -8.22
N LEU A 49 -17.06 -18.69 -9.37
CA LEU A 49 -16.98 -17.82 -10.54
C LEU A 49 -18.37 -17.39 -11.02
N GLU A 50 -18.55 -16.09 -11.19
CA GLU A 50 -19.82 -15.53 -11.67
C GLU A 50 -20.07 -15.82 -13.15
N LYS A 51 -21.35 -15.94 -13.53
CA LYS A 51 -21.81 -16.13 -14.92
C LYS A 51 -21.13 -15.24 -15.96
N PRO A 52 -21.09 -13.89 -15.82
CA PRO A 52 -20.47 -13.02 -16.82
C PRO A 52 -18.99 -13.34 -17.05
N ILE A 53 -18.26 -13.74 -16.00
CA ILE A 53 -16.86 -14.13 -16.12
C ILE A 53 -16.76 -15.48 -16.83
N LEU A 54 -17.56 -16.46 -16.40
CA LEU A 54 -17.56 -17.80 -17.00
C LEU A 54 -17.93 -17.75 -18.50
N GLN A 55 -18.91 -16.91 -18.86
CA GLN A 55 -19.32 -16.65 -20.24
C GLN A 55 -18.20 -15.98 -21.04
N ALA A 56 -17.53 -14.97 -20.48
CA ALA A 56 -16.40 -14.31 -21.14
C ALA A 56 -15.19 -15.27 -21.33
N LEU A 57 -15.00 -16.21 -20.42
CA LEU A 57 -13.94 -17.22 -20.50
C LEU A 57 -14.31 -18.43 -21.37
N MET A 58 -15.60 -18.63 -21.69
CA MET A 58 -16.08 -19.78 -22.46
C MET A 58 -15.28 -20.04 -23.76
N PRO A 59 -14.95 -19.02 -24.59
CA PRO A 59 -14.19 -19.25 -25.82
C PRO A 59 -12.75 -19.71 -25.60
N LEU A 60 -12.22 -19.55 -24.38
CA LEU A 60 -10.87 -19.94 -23.97
C LEU A 60 -10.82 -21.32 -23.31
N LEU A 61 -11.97 -21.91 -22.94
CA LEU A 61 -12.04 -23.20 -22.27
C LEU A 61 -12.17 -24.34 -23.29
N SER A 62 -11.54 -25.48 -23.01
CA SER A 62 -11.63 -26.69 -23.83
C SER A 62 -11.58 -27.95 -22.96
N GLY A 63 -12.04 -29.07 -23.51
CA GLY A 63 -12.10 -30.36 -22.80
C GLY A 63 -13.04 -30.32 -21.59
N ASP A 64 -12.65 -31.00 -20.51
CA ASP A 64 -13.44 -31.14 -19.28
C ASP A 64 -13.79 -29.80 -18.61
N TRP A 65 -13.00 -28.75 -18.87
CA TRP A 65 -13.25 -27.42 -18.33
C TRP A 65 -14.41 -26.71 -19.04
N ALA A 66 -14.61 -26.96 -20.35
CA ALA A 66 -15.73 -26.41 -21.10
C ALA A 66 -17.04 -27.07 -20.67
N THR A 67 -17.05 -28.40 -20.53
CA THR A 67 -18.23 -29.15 -20.07
C THR A 67 -18.62 -28.80 -18.63
N TRP A 68 -17.63 -28.65 -17.74
CA TRP A 68 -17.85 -28.13 -16.39
C TRP A 68 -18.48 -26.72 -16.41
N ALA A 69 -17.96 -25.82 -17.25
CA ALA A 69 -18.44 -24.44 -17.32
C ALA A 69 -19.88 -24.36 -17.87
N GLU A 70 -20.20 -25.12 -18.91
CA GLU A 70 -21.55 -25.23 -19.47
C GLU A 70 -22.54 -25.76 -18.43
N GLN A 71 -22.19 -26.84 -17.72
CA GLN A 71 -23.03 -27.42 -16.68
C GLN A 71 -23.26 -26.43 -15.54
N ARG A 72 -22.23 -25.66 -15.13
CA ARG A 72 -22.32 -24.59 -14.12
C ARG A 72 -23.26 -23.47 -14.55
N LEU A 73 -23.18 -23.01 -15.81
CA LEU A 73 -24.05 -21.96 -16.35
C LEU A 73 -25.52 -22.38 -16.43
N ALA A 74 -25.78 -23.65 -16.73
CA ALA A 74 -27.13 -24.20 -16.86
C ALA A 74 -27.85 -24.43 -15.52
N THR A 75 -27.11 -24.61 -14.41
CA THR A 75 -27.68 -25.06 -13.12
C THR A 75 -27.86 -23.97 -12.07
N HIS A 76 -27.24 -22.80 -12.23
CA HIS A 76 -27.38 -21.72 -11.27
C HIS A 76 -28.02 -20.50 -11.91
N GLU A 77 -29.20 -20.08 -11.46
CA GLU A 77 -29.69 -18.71 -11.66
C GLU A 77 -29.01 -17.79 -10.63
N PHE A 78 -27.82 -17.28 -10.95
CA PHE A 78 -27.30 -16.13 -10.22
C PHE A 78 -27.94 -14.88 -10.79
N ASP A 79 -28.71 -14.15 -9.98
CA ASP A 79 -28.74 -12.69 -10.12
C ASP A 79 -27.32 -12.21 -9.87
N SER A 80 -26.61 -11.80 -10.91
CA SER A 80 -25.17 -11.57 -10.78
C SER A 80 -24.93 -10.47 -9.75
N PHE A 81 -24.06 -10.76 -8.77
CA PHE A 81 -23.71 -9.78 -7.74
C PHE A 81 -23.13 -8.52 -8.40
N LEU A 82 -22.42 -8.68 -9.53
CA LEU A 82 -21.99 -7.59 -10.39
C LEU A 82 -23.12 -6.72 -10.95
N GLU A 83 -24.24 -7.27 -11.44
CA GLU A 83 -25.37 -6.45 -11.90
C GLU A 83 -25.98 -5.64 -10.74
N ARG A 84 -26.04 -6.24 -9.55
CA ARG A 84 -26.67 -5.60 -8.37
C ARG A 84 -25.78 -4.57 -7.69
N TYR A 85 -24.47 -4.81 -7.63
CA TYR A 85 -23.52 -4.02 -6.84
C TYR A 85 -22.41 -3.37 -7.66
N GLY A 86 -22.17 -3.77 -8.90
CA GLY A 86 -21.05 -3.28 -9.73
C GLY A 86 -20.99 -1.76 -9.84
N ALA A 87 -22.14 -1.10 -10.07
CA ALA A 87 -22.23 0.36 -10.10
C ALA A 87 -21.83 1.02 -8.77
N LYS A 88 -22.17 0.40 -7.63
CA LYS A 88 -21.80 0.89 -6.31
C LYS A 88 -20.31 0.70 -6.03
N TYR A 89 -19.74 -0.44 -6.44
CA TYR A 89 -18.29 -0.65 -6.34
C TYR A 89 -17.50 0.34 -7.18
N LEU A 90 -18.00 0.73 -8.37
CA LEU A 90 -17.39 1.77 -9.17
C LEU A 90 -17.45 3.14 -8.48
N GLN A 91 -18.59 3.48 -7.85
CA GLN A 91 -18.70 4.70 -7.03
C GLN A 91 -17.75 4.67 -5.84
N GLY A 92 -17.71 3.54 -5.11
CA GLY A 92 -16.78 3.34 -3.99
C GLY A 92 -15.31 3.44 -4.42
N PHE A 93 -14.98 2.96 -5.62
CA PHE A 93 -13.65 3.12 -6.22
C PHE A 93 -13.30 4.59 -6.46
N LEU A 94 -14.23 5.39 -7.00
CA LEU A 94 -14.01 6.83 -7.17
C LEU A 94 -13.83 7.54 -5.83
N VAL A 95 -14.60 7.16 -4.80
CA VAL A 95 -14.45 7.69 -3.43
C VAL A 95 -13.08 7.33 -2.87
N THR A 96 -12.61 6.09 -3.04
CA THR A 96 -11.26 5.67 -2.65
C THR A 96 -10.20 6.55 -3.32
N LEU A 97 -10.30 6.78 -4.64
CA LEU A 97 -9.36 7.64 -5.36
C LEU A 97 -9.39 9.09 -4.89
N GLN A 98 -10.57 9.64 -4.58
CA GLN A 98 -10.71 11.01 -4.07
C GLN A 98 -10.04 11.15 -2.70
N ILE A 99 -10.34 10.25 -1.77
CA ILE A 99 -9.76 10.28 -0.43
C ILE A 99 -8.24 10.16 -0.50
N VAL A 100 -7.75 9.13 -1.18
CA VAL A 100 -6.30 8.88 -1.29
C VAL A 100 -5.60 10.01 -2.04
N GLY A 101 -6.18 10.48 -3.15
CA GLY A 101 -5.61 11.57 -3.95
C GLY A 101 -5.50 12.87 -3.17
N LEU A 102 -6.56 13.28 -2.48
CA LEU A 102 -6.55 14.49 -1.64
C LEU A 102 -5.59 14.34 -0.46
N SER A 103 -5.58 13.19 0.22
CA SER A 103 -4.69 12.94 1.34
C SER A 103 -3.21 12.95 0.94
N LEU A 104 -2.87 12.36 -0.20
CA LEU A 104 -1.50 12.40 -0.73
C LEU A 104 -1.11 13.82 -1.14
N LEU A 105 -2.01 14.59 -1.75
CA LEU A 105 -1.77 15.97 -2.14
C LEU A 105 -1.50 16.87 -0.93
N PHE A 106 -2.41 16.90 0.04
CA PHE A 106 -2.22 17.69 1.27
C PHE A 106 -1.05 17.17 2.09
N GLY A 107 -0.86 15.85 2.14
CA GLY A 107 0.29 15.24 2.77
C GLY A 107 1.61 15.67 2.15
N ALA A 108 1.69 15.75 0.82
CA ALA A 108 2.87 16.25 0.10
C ALA A 108 3.14 17.71 0.43
N LEU A 109 2.10 18.56 0.42
CA LEU A 109 2.23 19.98 0.78
C LEU A 109 2.73 20.17 2.22
N LEU A 110 2.21 19.37 3.17
CA LEU A 110 2.63 19.40 4.57
C LEU A 110 4.01 18.76 4.79
N SER A 111 4.38 17.77 3.98
CA SER A 111 5.64 17.04 4.15
C SER A 111 6.88 17.90 3.92
N VAL A 112 6.81 18.87 3.00
CA VAL A 112 7.94 19.75 2.67
C VAL A 112 8.37 20.60 3.87
N PRO A 113 7.51 21.42 4.50
CA PRO A 113 7.90 22.19 5.69
C PRO A 113 8.29 21.29 6.85
N ILE A 114 7.67 20.11 7.02
CA ILE A 114 8.03 19.16 8.08
C ILE A 114 9.44 18.60 7.84
N ALA A 115 9.77 18.20 6.61
CA ALA A 115 11.10 17.71 6.24
C ALA A 115 12.18 18.79 6.44
N LEU A 116 11.88 20.04 6.09
CA LEU A 116 12.77 21.19 6.32
C LEU A 116 12.97 21.45 7.82
N ALA A 117 11.89 21.47 8.60
CA ALA A 117 11.94 21.65 10.05
C ALA A 117 12.73 20.53 10.73
N ARG A 118 12.52 19.26 10.33
CA ARG A 118 13.29 18.09 10.78
C ARG A 118 14.78 18.20 10.50
N SER A 119 15.15 18.84 9.39
CA SER A 119 16.54 19.01 8.95
C SER A 119 17.20 20.26 9.52
N SER A 120 16.45 21.11 10.23
CA SER A 120 16.96 22.34 10.81
C SER A 120 17.91 22.06 11.98
N LYS A 121 18.99 22.85 12.07
CA LYS A 121 19.91 22.84 13.22
C LYS A 121 19.25 23.36 14.49
N TRP A 122 18.19 24.16 14.34
CA TRP A 122 17.55 24.86 15.45
C TRP A 122 16.56 23.92 16.13
N LYS A 123 16.76 23.69 17.43
CA LYS A 123 15.96 22.75 18.23
C LYS A 123 14.47 23.11 18.28
N ILE A 124 14.13 24.40 18.14
CA ILE A 124 12.75 24.88 18.15
C ILE A 124 11.93 24.36 16.95
N PHE A 125 12.56 24.11 15.81
CA PHE A 125 11.88 23.55 14.63
C PHE A 125 12.05 22.03 14.55
N SER A 126 13.25 21.52 14.83
CA SER A 126 13.54 20.09 14.69
C SER A 126 12.85 19.22 15.72
N ARG A 127 12.68 19.68 16.98
CA ARG A 127 12.04 18.88 18.04
C ARG A 127 10.54 18.69 17.82
N PRO A 128 9.72 19.74 17.56
CA PRO A 128 8.30 19.54 17.28
C PRO A 128 8.08 18.70 16.03
N ALA A 129 8.86 18.93 14.97
CA ALA A 129 8.75 18.14 13.76
C ALA A 129 9.14 16.66 14.00
N TYR A 130 10.17 16.40 14.82
CA TYR A 130 10.52 15.04 15.24
C TYR A 130 9.37 14.38 16.00
N ALA A 131 8.77 15.07 16.97
CA ALA A 131 7.65 14.56 17.74
C ALA A 131 6.44 14.24 16.86
N TYR A 132 6.12 15.14 15.92
CA TYR A 132 5.08 14.93 14.90
C TYR A 132 5.33 13.65 14.11
N VAL A 133 6.51 13.54 13.49
CA VAL A 133 6.87 12.38 12.66
C VAL A 133 6.85 11.10 13.49
N TYR A 134 7.39 11.14 14.70
CA TYR A 134 7.42 10.01 15.62
C TYR A 134 5.99 9.54 15.97
N PHE A 135 5.10 10.46 16.30
CA PHE A 135 3.71 10.15 16.64
C PHE A 135 2.95 9.53 15.47
N PHE A 136 2.95 10.19 14.30
CA PHE A 136 2.15 9.75 13.16
C PHE A 136 2.67 8.47 12.51
N ARG A 137 3.98 8.22 12.54
CA ARG A 137 4.56 6.95 12.06
C ARG A 137 4.52 5.84 13.12
N GLY A 138 4.48 6.21 14.41
CA GLY A 138 4.47 5.27 15.53
C GLY A 138 3.09 4.79 15.95
N THR A 139 2.01 5.42 15.46
CA THR A 139 0.63 5.08 15.83
C THR A 139 -0.15 4.51 14.63
N PRO A 140 -1.09 3.57 14.86
CA PRO A 140 -1.90 3.02 13.78
C PRO A 140 -2.77 4.08 13.09
N LEU A 141 -2.87 4.02 11.76
CA LEU A 141 -3.73 4.92 10.98
C LEU A 141 -5.19 4.86 11.46
N LEU A 142 -5.69 3.66 11.76
CA LEU A 142 -7.04 3.45 12.32
C LEU A 142 -7.27 4.25 13.61
N ALA A 143 -6.30 4.21 14.54
CA ALA A 143 -6.40 4.93 15.81
C ALA A 143 -6.42 6.46 15.56
N GLN A 144 -5.59 6.95 14.64
CA GLN A 144 -5.58 8.38 14.26
C GLN A 144 -6.92 8.80 13.66
N THR A 145 -7.50 8.00 12.77
CA THR A 145 -8.81 8.24 12.18
C THR A 145 -9.92 8.27 13.23
N PHE A 146 -9.89 7.35 14.21
CA PHE A 146 -10.85 7.35 15.31
C PHE A 146 -10.69 8.54 16.26
N LEU A 147 -9.46 8.90 16.62
CA LEU A 147 -9.20 10.08 17.43
C LEU A 147 -9.70 11.35 16.74
N ILE A 148 -9.53 11.45 15.42
CA ILE A 148 -10.02 12.60 14.66
C ILE A 148 -11.54 12.59 14.54
N TYR A 149 -12.15 11.47 14.17
CA TYR A 149 -13.60 11.43 13.95
C TYR A 149 -14.41 11.43 15.26
N TYR A 150 -14.12 10.50 16.18
CA TYR A 150 -14.85 10.37 17.44
C TYR A 150 -14.31 11.30 18.52
N GLY A 151 -12.98 11.44 18.62
CA GLY A 151 -12.34 12.25 19.67
C GLY A 151 -12.65 13.74 19.51
N PHE A 152 -12.51 14.32 18.31
CA PHE A 152 -12.95 15.71 18.08
C PHE A 152 -14.47 15.87 18.16
N GLY A 153 -15.22 14.81 17.85
CA GLY A 153 -16.68 14.77 18.07
C GLY A 153 -17.09 15.04 19.52
N SER A 154 -16.25 14.66 20.50
CA SER A 154 -16.49 14.96 21.92
C SER A 154 -16.35 16.45 22.27
N PHE A 155 -15.58 17.21 21.49
CA PHE A 155 -15.39 18.66 21.63
C PHE A 155 -16.35 19.47 20.74
N ARG A 156 -17.53 18.90 20.43
CA ARG A 156 -18.51 19.53 19.56
C ARG A 156 -18.88 20.96 20.01
N PRO A 157 -19.19 21.25 21.29
CA PRO A 157 -19.56 22.60 21.72
C PRO A 157 -18.46 23.64 21.40
N GLU A 158 -17.20 23.29 21.65
CA GLU A 158 -16.04 24.13 21.42
C GLU A 158 -15.77 24.31 19.92
N LEU A 159 -15.86 23.24 19.13
CA LEU A 159 -15.70 23.33 17.67
C LEU A 159 -16.84 24.12 17.00
N GLN A 160 -18.04 24.08 17.59
CA GLN A 160 -19.18 24.83 17.09
C GLN A 160 -19.05 26.32 17.42
N SER A 161 -18.54 26.69 18.60
CA SER A 161 -18.34 28.10 18.98
C SER A 161 -17.29 28.80 18.12
N ILE A 162 -16.24 28.09 17.69
CA ILE A 162 -15.21 28.60 16.77
C ILE A 162 -15.54 28.39 15.28
N GLY A 163 -16.72 27.87 14.95
CA GLY A 163 -17.18 27.70 13.57
C GLY A 163 -16.49 26.61 12.76
N LEU A 164 -15.82 25.64 13.39
CA LEU A 164 -15.16 24.51 12.72
C LEU A 164 -15.98 23.22 12.68
N TRP A 165 -17.15 23.19 13.33
CA TRP A 165 -17.97 21.98 13.41
C TRP A 165 -18.42 21.44 12.04
N TRP A 166 -18.59 22.31 11.03
CA TRP A 166 -18.93 21.87 9.67
C TRP A 166 -17.89 20.91 9.08
N PHE A 167 -16.62 21.06 9.46
CA PHE A 167 -15.51 20.22 9.00
C PHE A 167 -15.50 18.88 9.75
N PHE A 168 -15.51 18.91 11.09
CA PHE A 168 -15.37 17.70 11.92
C PHE A 168 -16.64 16.85 12.02
N ARG A 169 -17.79 17.37 11.60
CA ARG A 169 -19.04 16.61 11.48
C ARG A 169 -19.03 15.64 10.29
N ASP A 170 -18.29 15.96 9.23
CA ASP A 170 -18.26 15.16 8.01
C ASP A 170 -17.15 14.09 8.08
N ALA A 171 -17.52 12.83 7.91
CA ALA A 171 -16.58 11.72 7.93
C ALA A 171 -15.52 11.85 6.82
N PHE A 172 -15.89 12.39 5.65
CA PHE A 172 -14.97 12.52 4.51
C PHE A 172 -13.83 13.48 4.84
N TYR A 173 -14.15 14.64 5.41
CA TYR A 173 -13.14 15.62 5.84
C TYR A 173 -12.25 15.07 6.95
N CYS A 174 -12.83 14.37 7.93
CA CYS A 174 -12.08 13.71 9.00
C CYS A 174 -11.10 12.64 8.46
N VAL A 175 -11.52 11.80 7.51
CA VAL A 175 -10.64 10.82 6.86
C VAL A 175 -9.52 11.51 6.11
N VAL A 176 -9.85 12.47 5.23
CA VAL A 176 -8.85 13.17 4.42
C VAL A 176 -7.84 13.86 5.32
N PHE A 177 -8.29 14.51 6.40
CA PHE A 177 -7.43 15.15 7.38
C PHE A 177 -6.51 14.17 8.10
N ALA A 178 -7.05 13.08 8.66
CA ALA A 178 -6.28 12.05 9.35
C ALA A 178 -5.21 11.43 8.45
N PHE A 179 -5.59 11.06 7.23
CA PHE A 179 -4.70 10.44 6.27
C PHE A 179 -3.66 11.42 5.75
N SER A 180 -4.00 12.70 5.56
CA SER A 180 -3.06 13.76 5.17
C SER A 180 -1.97 13.93 6.22
N LEU A 181 -2.35 13.97 7.50
CA LEU A 181 -1.38 14.08 8.60
C LEU A 181 -0.47 12.86 8.64
N ASN A 182 -1.05 11.66 8.57
CA ASN A 182 -0.31 10.41 8.53
C ASN A 182 0.72 10.38 7.39
N THR A 183 0.25 10.53 6.15
CA THR A 183 1.10 10.43 4.96
C THR A 183 2.12 11.58 4.90
N SER A 184 1.81 12.78 5.43
CA SER A 184 2.81 13.85 5.49
C SER A 184 4.01 13.48 6.35
N ALA A 185 3.82 12.70 7.42
CA ALA A 185 4.91 12.23 8.27
C ALA A 185 5.80 11.19 7.57
N TYR A 186 5.18 10.25 6.83
CA TYR A 186 5.90 9.28 6.01
C TYR A 186 6.64 9.96 4.86
N GLN A 187 5.97 10.83 4.11
CA GLN A 187 6.55 11.59 3.01
C GLN A 187 7.67 12.52 3.48
N ALA A 188 7.56 13.17 4.63
CA ALA A 188 8.62 14.02 5.17
C ALA A 188 9.90 13.22 5.47
N GLU A 189 9.74 12.00 5.97
CA GLU A 189 10.88 11.09 6.21
C GLU A 189 11.46 10.51 4.93
N ILE A 190 10.62 10.25 3.92
CA ILE A 190 11.08 9.89 2.57
C ILE A 190 11.93 11.02 1.98
N LEU A 191 11.43 12.26 1.99
CA LEU A 191 12.16 13.43 1.48
C LEU A 191 13.48 13.65 2.23
N ARG A 192 13.43 13.62 3.56
CA ARG A 192 14.62 13.78 4.41
C ARG A 192 15.64 12.67 4.16
N GLY A 193 15.19 11.41 4.10
CA GLY A 193 16.04 10.26 3.82
C GLY A 193 16.67 10.32 2.43
N ALA A 194 15.91 10.76 1.42
CA ALA A 194 16.38 10.90 0.06
C ALA A 194 17.50 11.95 -0.07
N VAL A 195 17.36 13.10 0.60
CA VAL A 195 18.43 14.13 0.66
C VAL A 195 19.67 13.60 1.36
N GLN A 196 19.50 12.83 2.45
CA GLN A 196 20.63 12.24 3.20
C GLN A 196 21.37 11.14 2.45
N ASN A 197 20.69 10.44 1.54
CA ASN A 197 21.28 9.40 0.71
C ASN A 197 22.18 9.94 -0.41
N ILE A 198 22.19 11.26 -0.66
CA ILE A 198 23.08 11.86 -1.65
C ILE A 198 24.52 11.87 -1.12
N THR A 199 25.45 11.34 -1.93
CA THR A 199 26.86 11.22 -1.59
C THR A 199 27.47 12.57 -1.20
N LYS A 200 28.28 12.59 -0.13
CA LYS A 200 28.97 13.81 0.34
C LYS A 200 29.81 14.48 -0.75
N GLY A 201 30.39 13.70 -1.68
CA GLY A 201 31.14 14.22 -2.82
C GLY A 201 30.37 15.20 -3.71
N GLN A 202 29.03 15.10 -3.81
CA GLN A 202 28.22 16.09 -4.54
C GLN A 202 28.21 17.45 -3.82
N TRP A 203 28.16 17.43 -2.49
CA TRP A 203 28.23 18.63 -1.66
C TRP A 203 29.63 19.24 -1.67
N GLU A 204 30.66 18.41 -1.54
CA GLU A 204 32.07 18.81 -1.54
C GLU A 204 32.50 19.35 -2.91
N GLY A 205 32.10 18.71 -4.00
CA GLY A 205 32.38 19.16 -5.37
C GLY A 205 31.72 20.50 -5.68
N ALA A 206 30.46 20.69 -5.28
CA ALA A 206 29.79 21.98 -5.43
C ALA A 206 30.47 23.09 -4.61
N ALA A 207 30.97 22.77 -3.40
CA ALA A 207 31.74 23.70 -2.59
C ALA A 207 33.10 24.05 -3.22
N ALA A 208 33.79 23.08 -3.84
CA ALA A 208 35.04 23.30 -4.57
C ALA A 208 34.86 24.22 -5.79
N LEU A 209 33.68 24.20 -6.41
CA LEU A 209 33.28 25.12 -7.48
C LEU A 209 32.78 26.49 -6.97
N GLY A 210 32.82 26.75 -5.66
CA GLY A 210 32.38 28.02 -5.08
C GLY A 210 30.86 28.25 -5.09
N LEU A 211 30.05 27.20 -5.29
CA LEU A 211 28.59 27.32 -5.31
C LEU A 211 28.03 27.56 -3.89
N SER A 212 27.12 28.53 -3.78
CA SER A 212 26.43 28.80 -2.51
C SER A 212 25.51 27.65 -2.09
N ARG A 213 25.32 27.46 -0.78
CA ARG A 213 24.48 26.36 -0.23
C ARG A 213 23.08 26.27 -0.85
N PRO A 214 22.33 27.37 -1.07
CA PRO A 214 21.02 27.30 -1.72
C PRO A 214 21.13 26.84 -3.18
N VAL A 215 22.12 27.34 -3.93
CA VAL A 215 22.34 26.94 -5.33
C VAL A 215 22.69 25.45 -5.41
N THR A 216 23.61 25.00 -4.57
CA THR A 216 23.97 23.58 -4.45
C THR A 216 22.76 22.73 -4.13
N PHE A 217 21.93 23.14 -3.16
CA PHE A 217 20.74 22.39 -2.79
C PHE A 217 19.73 22.30 -3.95
N PHE A 218 19.28 23.43 -4.50
CA PHE A 218 18.22 23.43 -5.51
C PHE A 218 18.65 22.91 -6.88
N LYS A 219 19.91 23.16 -7.29
CA LYS A 219 20.38 22.79 -8.64
C LYS A 219 21.10 21.45 -8.69
N VAL A 220 21.72 20.99 -7.60
CA VAL A 220 22.52 19.76 -7.59
C VAL A 220 21.85 18.67 -6.77
N ILE A 221 21.55 18.94 -5.50
CA ILE A 221 21.13 17.91 -4.54
C ILE A 221 19.66 17.54 -4.70
N LEU A 222 18.76 18.53 -4.76
CA LEU A 222 17.32 18.33 -4.79
C LEU A 222 16.87 17.49 -6.00
N PRO A 223 17.32 17.74 -7.24
CA PRO A 223 16.92 16.91 -8.38
C PRO A 223 17.35 15.44 -8.22
N GLN A 224 18.54 15.19 -7.65
CA GLN A 224 19.03 13.84 -7.37
C GLN A 224 18.23 13.19 -6.24
N ALA A 225 17.96 13.93 -5.17
CA ALA A 225 17.17 13.44 -4.04
C ALA A 225 15.74 13.08 -4.47
N LEU A 226 15.11 13.86 -5.35
CA LEU A 226 13.78 13.53 -5.88
C LEU A 226 13.77 12.21 -6.67
N MET A 227 14.84 11.90 -7.41
CA MET A 227 14.98 10.59 -8.06
C MET A 227 15.11 9.45 -7.05
N VAL A 228 15.87 9.65 -5.96
CA VAL A 228 16.00 8.65 -4.88
C VAL A 228 14.68 8.46 -4.13
N ALA A 229 13.90 9.53 -3.95
CA ALA A 229 12.62 9.51 -3.24
C ALA A 229 11.53 8.76 -4.02
N LEU A 230 11.65 8.63 -5.34
CA LEU A 230 10.60 8.10 -6.21
C LEU A 230 10.13 6.70 -5.81
N ARG A 231 11.04 5.75 -5.56
CA ARG A 231 10.64 4.38 -5.18
C ARG A 231 9.90 4.33 -3.83
N PRO A 232 10.42 4.93 -2.74
CA PRO A 232 9.67 5.02 -1.49
C PRO A 232 8.33 5.74 -1.62
N TYR A 233 8.23 6.78 -2.47
CA TYR A 233 6.97 7.46 -2.74
C TYR A 233 5.93 6.53 -3.37
N GLY A 234 6.32 5.71 -4.35
CA GLY A 234 5.40 4.72 -4.95
C GLY A 234 4.88 3.72 -3.93
N ASN A 235 5.75 3.26 -3.02
CA ASN A 235 5.35 2.39 -1.92
C ASN A 235 4.34 3.07 -0.99
N GLU A 236 4.55 4.34 -0.64
CA GLU A 236 3.63 5.12 0.20
C GLU A 236 2.25 5.26 -0.45
N ILE A 237 2.18 5.54 -1.76
CA ILE A 237 0.90 5.64 -2.48
C ILE A 237 0.17 4.28 -2.45
N ILE A 238 0.87 3.18 -2.71
CA ILE A 238 0.29 1.83 -2.64
C ILE A 238 -0.22 1.51 -1.23
N LEU A 239 0.55 1.88 -0.20
CA LEU A 239 0.16 1.68 1.18
C LEU A 239 -1.07 2.50 1.55
N MET A 240 -1.17 3.74 1.05
CA MET A 240 -2.32 4.62 1.28
C MET A 240 -3.60 4.08 0.64
N ILE A 241 -3.51 3.51 -0.58
CA ILE A 241 -4.65 2.83 -1.22
C ILE A 241 -5.13 1.64 -0.39
N LYS A 242 -4.21 0.81 0.13
CA LYS A 242 -4.61 -0.32 0.98
C LYS A 242 -5.16 0.15 2.33
N GLY A 243 -4.53 1.17 2.90
CA GLY A 243 -4.91 1.77 4.17
C GLY A 243 -6.27 2.47 4.12
N SER A 244 -6.70 2.97 2.95
CA SER A 244 -7.96 3.68 2.83
C SER A 244 -9.19 2.83 3.14
N ALA A 245 -9.07 1.50 3.05
CA ALA A 245 -10.12 0.56 3.44
C ALA A 245 -10.60 0.74 4.89
N ILE A 246 -9.77 1.34 5.76
CA ILE A 246 -10.14 1.71 7.13
C ILE A 246 -11.27 2.74 7.17
N ALA A 247 -11.40 3.61 6.16
CA ALA A 247 -12.44 4.63 6.08
C ALA A 247 -13.85 4.02 6.15
N ALA A 248 -14.03 2.79 5.65
CA ALA A 248 -15.28 2.01 5.74
C ALA A 248 -15.83 1.81 7.16
N ILE A 249 -14.97 1.97 8.18
CA ILE A 249 -15.37 1.82 9.58
C ILE A 249 -16.09 3.07 10.08
N ILE A 250 -15.75 4.25 9.54
CA ILE A 250 -16.36 5.54 9.91
C ILE A 250 -17.29 6.05 8.81
N THR A 251 -18.22 5.20 8.40
CA THR A 251 -19.36 5.51 7.50
C THR A 251 -19.03 6.02 6.11
N ILE A 252 -17.78 5.88 5.65
CA ILE A 252 -17.42 6.13 4.25
C ILE A 252 -17.78 4.93 3.38
N TYR A 253 -18.47 5.19 2.28
CA TYR A 253 -18.78 4.21 1.25
C TYR A 253 -17.71 4.20 0.15
N ASP A 254 -16.49 3.85 0.54
CA ASP A 254 -15.40 3.53 -0.40
C ASP A 254 -15.58 2.08 -0.90
N VAL A 255 -14.59 1.51 -1.62
CA VAL A 255 -14.67 0.09 -2.05
C VAL A 255 -14.98 -0.84 -0.88
N MET A 256 -14.31 -0.65 0.26
CA MET A 256 -14.52 -1.51 1.43
C MET A 256 -15.84 -1.20 2.15
N GLY A 257 -16.29 0.06 2.14
CA GLY A 257 -17.59 0.47 2.66
C GLY A 257 -18.75 -0.14 1.90
N GLU A 258 -18.72 -0.11 0.57
CA GLU A 258 -19.72 -0.77 -0.28
C GLU A 258 -19.66 -2.29 -0.16
N THR A 259 -18.46 -2.85 0.05
CA THR A 259 -18.29 -4.29 0.36
C THR A 259 -19.02 -4.67 1.64
N ARG A 260 -18.77 -3.94 2.73
CA ARG A 260 -19.39 -4.18 4.03
C ARG A 260 -20.91 -4.00 3.96
N ARG A 261 -21.38 -3.03 3.19
CA ARG A 261 -22.81 -2.75 2.95
C ARG A 261 -23.49 -3.86 2.15
N ALA A 262 -22.82 -4.41 1.14
CA ALA A 262 -23.32 -5.54 0.37
C ALA A 262 -23.40 -6.78 1.27
N TYR A 263 -22.30 -7.10 1.97
CA TYR A 263 -22.24 -8.23 2.90
C TYR A 263 -23.29 -8.16 4.01
N SER A 264 -23.53 -6.99 4.60
CA SER A 264 -24.54 -6.86 5.67
C SER A 264 -25.98 -7.09 5.19
N ARG A 265 -26.22 -7.04 3.87
CA ARG A 265 -27.54 -7.26 3.27
C ARG A 265 -27.72 -8.69 2.77
N THR A 266 -26.68 -9.27 2.20
CA THR A 266 -26.74 -10.59 1.56
C THR A 266 -26.15 -11.71 2.41
N TYR A 267 -25.30 -11.38 3.39
CA TYR A 267 -24.41 -12.30 4.11
C TYR A 267 -23.52 -13.14 3.17
N ASP A 268 -23.30 -12.64 1.95
CA ASP A 268 -22.57 -13.35 0.91
C ASP A 268 -21.09 -12.93 0.92
N PHE A 269 -20.22 -13.90 1.22
CA PHE A 269 -18.78 -13.70 1.25
C PHE A 269 -18.18 -13.30 -0.11
N GLN A 270 -18.88 -13.55 -1.22
CA GLN A 270 -18.47 -13.09 -2.56
C GLN A 270 -18.19 -11.58 -2.61
N ALA A 271 -18.86 -10.77 -1.77
CA ALA A 271 -18.56 -9.34 -1.67
C ALA A 271 -17.08 -9.06 -1.34
N TYR A 272 -16.51 -9.79 -0.37
CA TYR A 272 -15.11 -9.59 0.01
C TYR A 272 -14.12 -10.10 -1.04
N ILE A 273 -14.50 -11.12 -1.82
CA ILE A 273 -13.71 -11.58 -2.96
C ILE A 273 -13.61 -10.47 -4.00
N TRP A 274 -14.73 -9.84 -4.36
CA TRP A 274 -14.75 -8.74 -5.31
C TRP A 274 -13.94 -7.54 -4.82
N ALA A 275 -14.06 -7.19 -3.54
CA ALA A 275 -13.24 -6.16 -2.93
C ALA A 275 -11.74 -6.47 -3.09
N ALA A 276 -11.33 -7.70 -2.77
CA ALA A 276 -9.93 -8.13 -2.89
C ALA A 276 -9.43 -8.06 -4.33
N VAL A 277 -10.24 -8.50 -5.30
CA VAL A 277 -9.91 -8.41 -6.74
C VAL A 277 -9.78 -6.95 -7.17
N ILE A 278 -10.69 -6.07 -6.77
CA ILE A 278 -10.63 -4.63 -7.08
C ILE A 278 -9.38 -4.00 -6.48
N TYR A 279 -9.11 -4.20 -5.19
CA TYR A 279 -7.89 -3.69 -4.57
C TYR A 279 -6.61 -4.23 -5.23
N LEU A 280 -6.59 -5.51 -5.61
CA LEU A 280 -5.47 -6.11 -6.34
C LEU A 280 -5.28 -5.44 -7.70
N MET A 281 -6.35 -5.24 -8.48
CA MET A 281 -6.29 -4.57 -9.78
C MET A 281 -5.79 -3.12 -9.66
N ILE A 282 -6.25 -2.38 -8.66
CA ILE A 282 -5.82 -1.00 -8.40
C ILE A 282 -4.32 -0.97 -8.08
N VAL A 283 -3.89 -1.80 -7.12
CA VAL A 283 -2.49 -1.85 -6.68
C VAL A 283 -1.57 -2.30 -7.81
N GLU A 284 -1.97 -3.32 -8.58
CA GLU A 284 -1.21 -3.83 -9.72
C GLU A 284 -1.07 -2.77 -10.82
N THR A 285 -2.17 -2.11 -11.16
CA THR A 285 -2.18 -1.04 -12.18
C THR A 285 -1.29 0.11 -11.75
N LEU A 286 -1.44 0.58 -10.51
CA LEU A 286 -0.62 1.66 -9.98
C LEU A 286 0.86 1.28 -9.93
N ARG A 287 1.18 0.07 -9.46
CA ARG A 287 2.57 -0.42 -9.40
C ARG A 287 3.20 -0.43 -10.79
N ARG A 288 2.51 -0.98 -11.80
CA ARG A 288 3.02 -0.99 -13.19
C ARG A 288 3.20 0.40 -13.77
N VAL A 289 2.27 1.32 -13.49
CA VAL A 289 2.39 2.72 -13.92
C VAL A 289 3.59 3.37 -13.24
N TRP A 290 3.75 3.16 -11.94
CA TRP A 290 4.88 3.69 -11.17
C TRP A 290 6.22 3.14 -11.64
N ASP A 291 6.33 1.83 -11.84
CA ASP A 291 7.55 1.17 -12.34
C ASP A 291 7.97 1.70 -13.71
N ARG A 292 7.00 1.99 -14.60
CA ARG A 292 7.29 2.62 -15.90
C ARG A 292 7.79 4.06 -15.75
N ILE A 293 7.19 4.83 -14.85
CA ILE A 293 7.63 6.20 -14.54
C ILE A 293 9.06 6.18 -13.96
N GLU A 294 9.31 5.29 -12.99
CA GLU A 294 10.62 5.09 -12.37
C GLU A 294 11.67 4.68 -13.42
N ALA A 295 11.37 3.70 -14.27
CA ALA A 295 12.28 3.25 -15.31
C ALA A 295 12.62 4.36 -16.31
N ARG A 296 11.64 5.21 -16.67
CA ARG A 296 11.86 6.34 -17.59
C ARG A 296 12.74 7.42 -16.97
N LEU A 297 12.52 7.76 -15.70
CA LEU A 297 13.28 8.80 -14.99
C LEU A 297 14.70 8.35 -14.63
N THR A 298 14.87 7.07 -14.25
CA THR A 298 16.15 6.51 -13.80
C THR A 298 17.01 5.90 -14.91
N ARG A 299 16.60 6.01 -16.18
CA ARG A 299 17.32 5.43 -17.34
C ARG A 299 18.81 5.79 -17.40
N HIS A 300 19.20 6.98 -16.92
CA HIS A 300 20.57 7.46 -16.94
C HIS A 300 21.44 6.92 -15.79
N LEU A 301 20.83 6.28 -14.78
CA LEU A 301 21.52 5.72 -13.60
C LEU A 301 21.89 4.24 -13.78
N LYS A 302 21.26 3.52 -14.71
CA LYS A 302 21.64 2.14 -15.07
C LYS A 302 22.82 2.19 -16.05
N ARG A 303 24.04 2.20 -15.51
CA ARG A 303 25.28 1.90 -16.24
C ARG A 303 25.86 0.59 -15.73
#